data_AF-A0A4R3A3H0-F1
#
_entry.id   AF-A0A4R3A3H0-F1
#
_cell.length_a   1.000
_cell.length_b   1.000
_cell.length_c   1.000
_cell.angle_alpha   90.00
_cell.angle_beta   90.00
_cell.angle_gamma   90.00
#
_symmetry.space_group_name_H-M   'P 1'
#
loop_
_entity.id
_entity.type
_entity.pdbx_description
1 polymer ?
#
loop_
_entity_poly.entity_id
_entity_poly.type
_entity_poly.pdbx_seq_one_letter_code
_entity_poly.pdbx_strand_id
1 'polypeptide(L)'
;MNMHNPISQSAPIQTHVKERAEEQSSTMSFEQQAAIRSLANDLHRLNHSVMKAVEAGVSVELVRSARHHGGDGQWGDLLIPVVVARGN
;
A
#
# COMPACT_ATOMS: atom_id res chain seq x y z
N MET A 1 28.33 24.07 42.91
CA MET A 1 27.12 24.16 42.08
C MET A 1 27.14 23.04 41.04
N ASN A 2 26.41 21.94 41.25
CA ASN A 2 26.14 20.95 40.21
C ASN A 2 24.62 20.89 40.00
N MET A 3 24.16 21.41 38.85
CA MET A 3 22.77 21.36 38.44
C MET A 3 22.47 20.00 37.81
N HIS A 4 21.80 19.12 38.55
CA HIS A 4 21.13 17.96 37.96
C HIS A 4 19.83 18.44 37.35
N ASN A 5 19.67 18.28 36.03
CA ASN A 5 18.41 18.50 35.31
C ASN A 5 17.74 17.15 35.06
N PRO A 6 16.62 16.81 35.72
CA PRO A 6 15.91 15.58 35.40
C PRO A 6 14.74 15.87 34.45
N ILE A 7 14.70 15.08 33.37
CA ILE A 7 13.52 14.63 32.61
C ILE A 7 13.01 15.68 31.58
N SER A 8 12.99 15.36 30.28
CA SER A 8 11.91 14.55 29.73
C SER A 8 12.38 13.53 28.70
N GLN A 9 12.47 12.26 29.14
CA GLN A 9 12.34 11.16 28.19
C GLN A 9 10.91 11.24 27.66
N SER A 10 10.77 11.74 26.42
CA SER A 10 9.54 11.61 25.66
C SER A 10 9.14 10.13 25.65
N ALA A 11 8.01 9.81 26.28
CA ALA A 11 7.46 8.46 26.29
C ALA A 11 7.42 7.91 24.84
N PRO A 12 7.67 6.62 24.63
CA PRO A 12 7.57 6.04 23.30
C PRO A 12 6.17 6.31 22.75
N ILE A 13 6.09 6.79 21.50
CA ILE A 13 4.83 7.02 20.81
C ILE A 13 4.14 5.64 20.71
N GLN A 14 3.15 5.39 21.57
CA GLN A 14 2.30 4.21 21.45
C GLN A 14 1.42 4.41 20.21
N THR A 15 1.85 3.83 19.11
CA THR A 15 1.06 3.77 17.90
C THR A 15 0.08 2.61 18.04
N HIS A 16 -1.21 2.93 18.17
CA HIS A 16 -2.31 1.96 18.22
C HIS A 16 -2.58 1.34 16.84
N VAL A 17 -1.53 0.85 16.16
CA VAL A 17 -1.61 0.32 14.79
C VAL A 17 -2.52 -0.89 14.74
N LYS A 18 -2.40 -1.78 15.72
CA LYS A 18 -3.19 -3.01 15.82
C LYS A 18 -4.66 -2.73 16.12
N GLU A 19 -4.92 -1.86 17.09
CA GLU A 19 -6.28 -1.51 17.52
C GLU A 19 -7.05 -0.79 16.41
N ARG A 20 -6.40 0.13 15.68
CA ARG A 20 -6.99 0.78 14.49
C ARG A 20 -7.26 -0.21 13.35
N ALA A 21 -6.40 -1.20 13.15
CA ALA A 21 -6.63 -2.25 12.16
C ALA A 21 -7.80 -3.17 12.55
N GLU A 22 -7.95 -3.45 13.85
CA GLU A 22 -9.05 -4.26 14.41
C GLU A 22 -10.39 -3.50 14.37
N GLU A 23 -10.42 -2.21 14.70
CA GLU A 23 -11.59 -1.33 14.58
C GLU A 23 -12.01 -1.10 13.12
N GLN A 24 -11.05 -0.95 12.20
CA GLN A 24 -11.37 -0.92 10.77
C GLN A 24 -11.90 -2.27 10.29
N SER A 25 -11.39 -3.39 10.81
CA SER A 25 -11.88 -4.72 10.45
C SER A 25 -13.29 -5.00 10.99
N SER A 26 -13.67 -4.48 12.15
CA SER A 26 -14.97 -4.74 12.79
C SER A 26 -16.12 -3.96 12.15
N THR A 27 -15.82 -2.95 11.34
CA THR A 27 -16.81 -2.11 10.63
C THR A 27 -17.02 -2.50 9.17
N MET A 28 -16.22 -3.44 8.63
CA MET A 28 -16.30 -3.86 7.24
C MET A 28 -17.15 -5.12 7.05
N SER A 29 -17.95 -5.14 5.99
CA SER A 29 -18.69 -6.34 5.60
C SER A 29 -17.71 -7.46 5.21
N PHE A 30 -18.18 -8.71 5.30
CA PHE A 30 -17.41 -9.86 4.87
C PHE A 30 -16.96 -9.75 3.40
N GLU A 31 -17.83 -9.23 2.53
CA GLU A 31 -17.53 -9.01 1.11
C GLU A 31 -16.41 -7.98 0.91
N GLN A 32 -16.45 -6.88 1.67
CA GLN A 32 -15.38 -5.87 1.62
C GLN A 32 -14.04 -6.45 2.07
N GLN A 33 -14.03 -7.24 3.15
CA GLN A 33 -12.82 -7.92 3.61
C GLN A 33 -12.31 -8.93 2.57
N ALA A 34 -13.19 -9.69 1.93
CA ALA A 34 -12.82 -10.62 0.86
C ALA A 34 -12.23 -9.89 -0.35
N ALA A 35 -12.84 -8.77 -0.77
CA ALA A 35 -12.34 -7.95 -1.86
C ALA A 35 -10.95 -7.38 -1.57
N ILE A 36 -10.71 -6.88 -0.34
CA ILE A 36 -9.38 -6.40 0.08
C ILE A 36 -8.33 -7.51 0.03
N ARG A 37 -8.67 -8.70 0.54
CA ARG A 37 -7.75 -9.85 0.49
C ARG A 37 -7.41 -10.24 -0.95
N SER A 38 -8.41 -10.27 -1.83
CA SER A 38 -8.17 -10.53 -3.26
C SER A 38 -7.24 -9.49 -3.87
N LEU A 39 -7.54 -8.19 -3.66
CA LEU A 39 -6.73 -7.09 -4.16
C LEU A 39 -5.27 -7.16 -3.68
N ALA A 40 -5.05 -7.47 -2.40
CA ALA A 40 -3.71 -7.64 -1.85
C ALA A 40 -2.94 -8.80 -2.51
N ASN A 41 -3.61 -9.92 -2.76
CA ASN A 41 -3.03 -11.07 -3.46
C ASN A 41 -2.68 -10.73 -4.91
N ASP A 42 -3.58 -10.04 -5.61
CA ASP A 42 -3.38 -9.64 -7.01
C ASP A 42 -2.25 -8.62 -7.15
N LEU A 43 -2.16 -7.65 -6.22
CA LEU A 43 -1.05 -6.70 -6.17
C LEU A 43 0.30 -7.41 -5.93
N HIS A 44 0.34 -8.40 -5.03
CA HIS A 44 1.56 -9.17 -4.80
C HIS A 44 1.98 -9.94 -6.07
N ARG A 45 1.02 -10.55 -6.78
CA ARG A 45 1.27 -11.23 -8.07
C ARG A 45 1.75 -10.26 -9.16
N LEU A 46 1.18 -9.06 -9.21
CA LEU A 46 1.62 -8.00 -10.13
C LEU A 46 3.06 -7.59 -9.83
N ASN A 47 3.39 -7.33 -8.56
CA ASN A 47 4.75 -6.98 -8.15
C ASN A 47 5.76 -8.05 -8.54
N HIS A 48 5.42 -9.33 -8.37
CA HIS A 48 6.26 -10.44 -8.81
C HIS A 48 6.42 -10.51 -10.33
N SER A 49 5.36 -10.23 -11.10
CA SER A 49 5.45 -10.13 -12.55
C SER A 49 6.34 -8.97 -13.02
N VAL A 50 6.26 -7.82 -12.34
CA VAL A 50 7.15 -6.68 -12.59
C VAL A 50 8.60 -7.05 -12.32
N MET A 51 8.90 -7.72 -11.19
CA MET A 51 10.26 -8.18 -10.89
C MET A 51 10.81 -9.07 -12.00
N LYS A 52 10.02 -10.04 -12.48
CA LYS A 52 10.42 -10.91 -13.59
C LYS A 52 10.68 -10.18 -14.90
N ALA A 53 9.86 -9.17 -15.22
CA ALA A 53 10.07 -8.35 -16.41
C ALA A 53 11.39 -7.56 -16.31
N VAL A 54 11.68 -7.01 -15.12
CA VAL A 54 12.94 -6.31 -14.84
C VAL A 54 14.14 -7.25 -14.93
N GLU A 55 14.05 -8.46 -14.37
CA GLU A 55 15.08 -9.50 -14.50
C GLU A 55 15.32 -9.92 -15.96
N ALA A 56 14.27 -9.87 -16.80
CA ALA A 56 14.36 -10.11 -18.23
C ALA A 56 14.95 -8.91 -19.03
N GLY A 57 15.29 -7.81 -18.36
CA GLY A 57 16.03 -6.69 -18.94
C GLY A 57 15.17 -5.52 -19.46
N VAL A 58 13.88 -5.46 -19.11
CA VAL A 58 13.02 -4.31 -19.45
C VAL A 58 12.70 -3.45 -18.22
N SER A 59 12.60 -2.14 -18.40
CA SER A 59 12.04 -1.24 -17.39
C SER A 59 10.51 -1.30 -17.44
N VAL A 60 9.86 -1.25 -16.28
CA VAL A 60 8.39 -1.21 -16.16
C VAL A 60 7.99 -0.06 -15.25
N GLU A 61 7.08 0.78 -15.74
CA GLU A 61 6.44 1.84 -14.97
C GLU A 61 4.92 1.60 -14.95
N LEU A 62 4.27 1.72 -13.79
CA LEU A 62 2.82 1.66 -13.69
C LEU A 62 2.25 3.08 -13.71
N VAL A 63 1.53 3.43 -14.77
CA VAL A 63 0.92 4.74 -14.95
C VAL A 63 -0.57 4.64 -14.70
N ARG A 64 -1.13 5.59 -13.95
CA ARG A 64 -2.57 5.68 -13.78
C ARG A 64 -3.22 6.16 -15.08
N SER A 65 -4.04 5.31 -15.69
CA SER A 65 -4.78 5.63 -16.92
C SER A 65 -6.14 6.24 -16.63
N ALA A 66 -6.79 5.81 -15.56
CA ALA A 66 -8.12 6.25 -15.16
C ALA A 66 -8.33 6.08 -13.65
N ARG A 67 -9.46 6.62 -13.17
CA ARG A 67 -9.98 6.35 -11.84
C ARG A 67 -11.36 5.74 -11.97
N HIS A 68 -11.55 4.57 -11.37
CA HIS A 68 -12.87 3.98 -11.22
C HIS A 68 -13.57 4.62 -10.02
N HIS A 69 -14.85 4.93 -10.17
CA HIS A 69 -15.68 5.52 -9.12
C HIS A 69 -16.87 4.58 -8.86
N GLY A 70 -17.06 4.18 -7.59
CA GLY A 70 -18.05 3.20 -7.16
C GLY A 70 -19.44 3.76 -6.82
N GLY A 71 -19.78 4.99 -7.26
CA GLY A 71 -21.08 5.62 -7.01
C GLY A 71 -21.21 6.31 -5.65
N ASP A 72 -20.84 5.64 -4.56
CA ASP A 72 -21.02 6.15 -3.18
C ASP A 72 -19.77 6.84 -2.61
N GLY A 73 -18.94 7.41 -3.49
CA GLY A 73 -17.72 8.13 -3.13
C GLY A 73 -16.45 7.26 -3.00
N GLN A 74 -16.56 5.93 -3.11
CA GLN A 74 -15.38 5.07 -3.22
C GLN A 74 -14.73 5.22 -4.59
N TRP A 75 -13.42 5.10 -4.63
CA TRP A 75 -12.66 5.18 -5.88
C TRP A 75 -11.41 4.31 -5.82
N GLY A 76 -10.89 3.96 -7.00
CA GLY A 76 -9.66 3.20 -7.14
C GLY A 76 -8.96 3.54 -8.46
N ASP A 77 -7.64 3.40 -8.48
CA ASP A 77 -6.83 3.71 -9.66
C ASP A 77 -6.75 2.50 -10.59
N LEU A 78 -6.96 2.75 -11.88
CA LEU A 78 -6.70 1.78 -12.94
C LEU A 78 -5.33 2.09 -13.53
N LEU A 79 -4.44 1.11 -13.49
CA LEU A 79 -3.05 1.24 -13.90
C LEU A 79 -2.83 0.55 -15.25
N ILE A 80 -1.97 1.14 -16.07
CA ILE A 80 -1.42 0.52 -17.27
C ILE A 80 0.11 0.42 -17.12
N PRO A 81 0.73 -0.70 -17.51
CA PRO A 81 2.18 -0.78 -17.55
C PRO A 81 2.72 -0.10 -18.81
N VAL A 82 3.69 0.79 -18.63
CA VAL A 82 4.57 1.27 -19.69
C VAL A 82 5.86 0.46 -19.60
N VAL A 83 6.22 -0.22 -20.69
CA VAL A 83 7.38 -1.11 -20.73
C VAL A 83 8.39 -0.58 -21.73
N VAL A 84 9.64 -0.43 -21.31
CA VAL A 84 10.73 0.10 -22.12
C VAL A 84 11.89 -0.88 -22.10
N ALA A 85 12.27 -1.39 -23.27
CA ALA A 85 13.54 -2.10 -23.43
C ALA A 85 14.67 -1.08 -23.58
N ARG A 86 15.85 -1.36 -23.01
CA ARG A 86 17.05 -0.57 -23.35
C ARG A 86 17.27 -0.66 -24.86
N GLY A 87 17.24 0.48 -25.55
CA GLY A 87 17.65 0.55 -26.95
C GLY A 87 19.13 0.14 -27.03
N ASN A 88 19.43 -0.85 -27.86
CA ASN A 88 20.80 -1.21 -28.21
C ASN A 88 21.48 -0.08 -28.98
#